data_AF-A0A815EWM5-F1
#
_entry.id   AF-A0A815EWM5-F1
#
_cell.length_a   1.000
_cell.length_b   1.000
_cell.length_c   1.000
_cell.angle_alpha   90.00
_cell.angle_beta   90.00
_cell.angle_gamma   90.00
#
_symmetry.space_group_name_H-M   'P 1'
#
loop_
_entity.id
_entity.type
_entity.pdbx_description
1 polymer ?
#
loop_
_entity_poly.entity_id
_entity_poly.type
_entity_poly.pdbx_seq_one_letter_code
_entity_poly.pdbx_strand_id
1 'polypeptide(L)'
;MMKTQGGLLSFNNFLSTSLDREVSLTFARKTMETSDLTGILFVMKIDPSIPSTPFANVCDVSYFQQEEEILFAMHSIFRIGSMKQIDGNNQLWQVDLTLTSDNDPDLHALTEQTRKDTYPHLEGWDRLGMLLIKLGQFSKAQEVYHILLDQAMTDREKAHIYHMLGMVKDGQGEYKDAIAYYAKSIAIAETILSPTDTNLAASYSAIGVAYEHMGDYSNTLSSHQKALEIHQKTLPANHPDVATSYNNIGSVYEHMGDYSNALSSHQKALEIRQKTLPFNHPDVATSYNNIGIVYNKMGDYSNALSSHRKALEIRQNTLPSNHPDLARSYNNIGIVYNKMGDYSNALTSHQKALEIRQKTLPSNHPDVANSYNNIGSVYNKMDDYSNALSSHQNALEIWQKTLPSNHPDLATSYAHIGLLHDKMGDYSKALLFLEKTLTIRQKALPPTHPAIKRVIDNIDCIKKKM
;
A
#
# COMPACT_ATOMS: atom_id res chain seq x y z
N MET A 1 -1.19 -53.81 11.38
CA MET A 1 -1.80 -53.07 10.25
C MET A 1 -2.96 -52.25 10.78
N MET A 2 -2.75 -50.96 11.08
CA MET A 2 -3.87 -50.04 11.30
C MET A 2 -4.59 -49.87 9.97
N LYS A 3 -5.88 -50.24 9.92
CA LYS A 3 -6.75 -49.93 8.77
C LYS A 3 -6.73 -48.42 8.57
N THR A 4 -6.27 -47.97 7.41
CA THR A 4 -6.24 -46.54 7.04
C THR A 4 -7.67 -46.01 7.00
N GLN A 5 -8.01 -45.10 7.91
CA GLN A 5 -9.16 -44.22 7.74
C GLN A 5 -8.66 -43.00 6.97
N GLY A 6 -8.96 -42.92 5.66
CA GLY A 6 -8.76 -41.72 4.82
C GLY A 6 -7.69 -41.82 3.72
N GLY A 7 -7.88 -41.04 2.64
CA GLY A 7 -6.94 -40.85 1.54
C GLY A 7 -5.88 -39.77 1.80
N LEU A 8 -5.16 -39.36 0.76
CA LEU A 8 -4.16 -38.27 0.81
C LEU A 8 -4.74 -36.97 0.25
N LEU A 9 -4.34 -35.85 0.84
CA LEU A 9 -4.65 -34.50 0.38
C LEU A 9 -3.35 -33.72 0.19
N SER A 10 -3.20 -33.06 -0.95
CA SER A 10 -2.06 -32.18 -1.24
C SER A 10 -2.55 -30.78 -1.58
N PHE A 11 -1.81 -29.76 -1.14
CA PHE A 11 -2.06 -28.38 -1.50
C PHE A 11 -1.00 -27.92 -2.51
N ASN A 12 -1.44 -27.50 -3.69
CA ASN A 12 -0.57 -27.02 -4.77
C ASN A 12 -0.23 -25.52 -4.66
N ASN A 13 -0.58 -24.88 -3.54
CA ASN A 13 -0.30 -23.49 -3.23
C ASN A 13 0.05 -23.36 -1.74
N PHE A 14 0.65 -22.23 -1.37
CA PHE A 14 0.83 -21.87 0.03
C PHE A 14 -0.52 -21.75 0.73
N LEU A 15 -0.64 -22.37 1.90
CA LEU A 15 -1.85 -22.32 2.70
C LEU A 15 -1.57 -21.46 3.94
N SER A 16 -2.25 -20.32 4.07
CA SER A 16 -2.33 -19.61 5.34
C SER A 16 -3.45 -20.21 6.19
N THR A 17 -3.15 -20.47 7.46
CA THR A 17 -4.05 -21.09 8.43
C THR A 17 -3.97 -20.37 9.76
N SER A 18 -5.09 -20.27 10.48
CA SER A 18 -5.15 -19.60 11.78
C SER A 18 -4.93 -20.59 12.92
N LEU A 19 -4.16 -20.19 13.94
CA LEU A 19 -4.07 -20.92 15.22
C LEU A 19 -5.38 -20.82 16.03
N ASP A 20 -6.15 -19.73 15.85
CA ASP A 20 -7.47 -19.58 16.43
C ASP A 20 -8.52 -20.34 15.61
N ARG A 21 -9.15 -21.31 16.27
CA ARG A 21 -10.21 -22.15 15.71
C ARG A 21 -11.48 -21.36 15.38
N GLU A 22 -11.86 -20.36 16.17
CA GLU A 22 -13.11 -19.61 15.97
C GLU A 22 -13.01 -18.65 14.77
N VAL A 23 -11.82 -18.13 14.48
CA VAL A 23 -11.55 -17.39 13.23
C VAL A 23 -11.86 -18.27 12.02
N SER A 24 -11.27 -19.47 11.97
CA SER A 24 -11.48 -20.41 10.86
C SER A 24 -12.93 -20.88 10.74
N LEU A 25 -13.60 -21.12 11.87
CA LEU A 25 -15.02 -21.47 11.91
C LEU A 25 -15.92 -20.35 11.39
N THR A 26 -15.58 -19.09 11.67
CA THR A 26 -16.34 -17.94 11.18
C THR A 26 -16.33 -17.89 9.65
N PHE A 27 -15.18 -18.14 9.01
CA PHE A 27 -15.09 -18.25 7.55
C PHE A 27 -15.91 -19.42 7.00
N ALA A 28 -15.80 -20.61 7.61
CA ALA A 28 -16.54 -21.79 7.18
C ALA A 28 -18.07 -21.65 7.37
N ARG A 29 -18.51 -20.92 8.41
CA ARG A 29 -19.94 -20.63 8.66
C ARG A 29 -20.48 -19.58 7.70
N LYS A 30 -19.68 -18.57 7.34
CA LYS A 30 -20.09 -17.50 6.40
C LYS A 30 -20.44 -18.03 5.00
N THR A 31 -19.81 -19.12 4.58
CA THR A 31 -20.14 -19.81 3.32
C THR A 31 -21.45 -20.61 3.36
N MET A 32 -22.07 -20.79 4.54
CA MET A 32 -23.36 -21.50 4.70
C MET A 32 -24.58 -20.62 4.42
N GLU A 33 -24.40 -19.31 4.17
CA GLU A 33 -25.48 -18.39 3.79
C GLU A 33 -25.97 -18.62 2.34
N THR A 34 -25.23 -19.42 1.55
CA THR A 34 -25.59 -19.91 0.22
C THR A 34 -25.94 -21.40 0.27
N SER A 35 -27.14 -21.79 -0.17
CA SER A 35 -27.77 -23.09 0.11
C SER A 35 -27.01 -24.33 -0.38
N ASP A 36 -26.07 -24.17 -1.32
CA ASP A 36 -25.47 -25.28 -2.07
C ASP A 36 -24.01 -25.56 -1.68
N LEU A 37 -23.46 -24.82 -0.72
CA LEU A 37 -22.06 -24.96 -0.29
C LEU A 37 -21.94 -25.72 1.04
N THR A 38 -20.89 -26.53 1.16
CA THR A 38 -20.51 -27.23 2.39
C THR A 38 -19.23 -26.59 2.94
N GLY A 39 -19.27 -26.11 4.18
CA GLY A 39 -18.09 -25.65 4.88
C GLY A 39 -17.24 -26.82 5.36
N ILE A 40 -15.92 -26.75 5.13
CA ILE A 40 -14.96 -27.74 5.62
C ILE A 40 -13.92 -27.03 6.47
N LEU A 41 -13.86 -27.39 7.75
CA LEU A 41 -12.80 -26.99 8.68
C LEU A 41 -11.70 -28.05 8.67
N PHE A 42 -10.57 -27.74 8.05
CA PHE A 42 -9.37 -28.58 8.17
C PHE A 42 -8.67 -28.30 9.51
N VAL A 43 -8.48 -29.33 10.33
CA VAL A 43 -7.73 -29.24 11.58
C VAL A 43 -6.42 -29.98 11.42
N MET A 44 -5.33 -29.23 11.31
CA MET A 44 -4.01 -29.78 11.05
C MET A 44 -3.28 -30.03 12.37
N LYS A 45 -2.87 -31.27 12.60
CA LYS A 45 -2.00 -31.61 13.74
C LYS A 45 -0.56 -31.69 13.27
N ILE A 46 0.28 -30.90 13.92
CA ILE A 46 1.70 -30.78 13.63
C ILE A 46 2.48 -31.42 14.77
N ASP A 47 3.35 -32.38 14.44
CA ASP A 47 4.31 -32.92 15.40
C ASP A 47 5.60 -32.07 15.34
N PRO A 48 5.95 -31.35 16.42
CA PRO A 48 7.12 -30.46 16.45
C PRO A 48 8.46 -31.22 16.41
N SER A 49 8.46 -32.55 16.55
CA SER A 49 9.67 -33.38 16.45
C SER A 49 10.11 -33.68 15.01
N ILE A 50 9.31 -33.32 14.00
CA ILE A 50 9.63 -33.53 12.58
C ILE A 50 10.65 -32.48 12.11
N PRO A 51 11.88 -32.88 11.70
CA PRO A 51 13.00 -31.97 11.45
C PRO A 51 12.90 -31.17 10.14
N SER A 52 12.07 -31.61 9.17
CA SER A 52 11.88 -31.00 7.85
C SER A 52 10.52 -30.30 7.71
N THR A 53 10.00 -29.72 8.80
CA THR A 53 8.63 -29.23 8.82
C THR A 53 8.40 -28.10 7.80
N PRO A 54 7.49 -28.28 6.82
CA PRO A 54 7.34 -27.39 5.68
C PRO A 54 6.46 -26.18 6.03
N PHE A 55 6.50 -25.64 7.24
CA PHE A 55 5.71 -24.47 7.59
C PHE A 55 6.50 -23.45 8.39
N ALA A 56 6.06 -22.20 8.31
CA ALA A 56 6.60 -21.09 9.08
C ALA A 56 5.46 -20.38 9.80
N ASN A 57 5.70 -19.93 11.03
CA ASN A 57 4.77 -19.00 11.66
C ASN A 57 4.87 -17.66 10.93
N VAL A 58 3.73 -17.08 10.58
CA VAL A 58 3.68 -15.79 9.87
C VAL A 58 4.24 -14.67 10.74
N CYS A 59 4.13 -14.75 12.08
CA CYS A 59 4.82 -13.83 12.99
C CYS A 59 6.34 -13.82 12.81
N ASP A 60 6.94 -14.94 12.37
CA ASP A 60 8.40 -15.02 12.16
C ASP A 60 8.84 -14.31 10.87
N VAL A 61 7.88 -13.98 9.99
CA VAL A 61 8.16 -13.47 8.65
C VAL A 61 7.41 -12.20 8.25
N SER A 62 6.29 -11.88 8.89
CA SER A 62 5.45 -10.70 8.64
C SER A 62 5.98 -9.46 9.37
N TYR A 63 5.81 -8.30 8.76
CA TYR A 63 6.07 -7.01 9.39
C TYR A 63 5.05 -6.71 10.52
N PHE A 64 3.87 -7.32 10.48
CA PHE A 64 2.81 -7.16 11.47
C PHE A 64 2.83 -8.33 12.48
N GLN A 65 3.46 -8.10 13.63
CA GLN A 65 3.68 -9.12 14.68
C GLN A 65 2.41 -9.63 15.41
N GLN A 66 1.22 -9.25 14.94
CA GLN A 66 -0.06 -9.61 15.57
C GLN A 66 -0.80 -10.74 14.81
N GLU A 67 -0.24 -11.25 13.73
CA GLU A 67 -0.86 -12.27 12.88
C GLU A 67 -0.51 -13.69 13.35
N GLU A 68 -1.41 -14.35 14.10
CA GLU A 68 -1.26 -15.75 14.53
C GLU A 68 -1.57 -16.77 13.41
N GLU A 69 -0.91 -16.59 12.26
CA GLU A 69 -1.07 -17.45 11.10
C GLU A 69 0.12 -18.42 10.92
N ILE A 70 -0.15 -19.59 10.34
CA ILE A 70 0.85 -20.57 9.92
C ILE A 70 0.77 -20.73 8.41
N LEU A 71 1.92 -20.57 7.76
CA LEU A 71 2.12 -20.75 6.33
C LEU A 71 2.68 -22.14 6.05
N PHE A 72 1.95 -22.98 5.31
CA PHE A 72 2.46 -24.26 4.81
C PHE A 72 3.07 -24.11 3.42
N ALA A 73 4.21 -24.77 3.19
CA ALA A 73 4.91 -24.82 1.93
C ALA A 73 4.16 -25.68 0.91
N MET A 74 4.39 -25.37 -0.36
CA MET A 74 3.78 -26.05 -1.50
C MET A 74 4.09 -27.55 -1.49
N HIS A 75 3.12 -28.36 -1.95
CA HIS A 75 3.22 -29.81 -2.05
C HIS A 75 3.33 -30.53 -0.70
N SER A 76 2.93 -29.88 0.39
CA SER A 76 2.73 -30.55 1.68
C SER A 76 1.61 -31.58 1.53
N ILE A 77 1.94 -32.85 1.78
CA ILE A 77 0.98 -33.95 1.76
C ILE A 77 0.46 -34.18 3.18
N PHE A 78 -0.86 -34.28 3.30
CA PHE A 78 -1.56 -34.60 4.53
C PHE A 78 -2.32 -35.90 4.37
N ARG A 79 -2.31 -36.71 5.42
CA ARG A 79 -3.21 -37.85 5.55
C ARG A 79 -4.52 -37.38 6.18
N ILE A 80 -5.63 -37.67 5.50
CA ILE A 80 -6.96 -37.45 6.07
C ILE A 80 -7.13 -38.47 7.20
N GLY A 81 -7.42 -37.99 8.40
CA GLY A 81 -7.76 -38.80 9.57
C GLY A 81 -9.27 -38.93 9.72
N SER A 82 -9.81 -38.46 10.84
CA SER A 82 -11.25 -38.47 11.10
C SER A 82 -11.98 -37.33 10.38
N MET A 83 -13.19 -37.64 9.92
CA MET A 83 -14.16 -36.65 9.43
C MET A 83 -15.39 -36.69 10.32
N LYS A 84 -15.82 -35.54 10.84
CA LYS A 84 -17.00 -35.44 11.70
C LYS A 84 -17.81 -34.19 11.39
N GLN A 85 -19.13 -34.28 11.54
CA GLN A 85 -20.00 -33.12 11.41
C GLN A 85 -19.85 -32.20 12.63
N ILE A 86 -19.88 -30.89 12.37
CA ILE A 86 -19.91 -29.87 13.41
C ILE A 86 -21.37 -29.46 13.62
N ASP A 87 -21.82 -29.38 14.87
CA ASP A 87 -23.16 -28.93 15.25
C ASP A 87 -24.34 -29.78 14.71
N GLY A 88 -24.09 -31.00 14.23
CA GLY A 88 -25.13 -31.93 13.76
C GLY A 88 -25.82 -31.51 12.45
N ASN A 89 -25.30 -30.50 11.76
CA ASN A 89 -25.80 -30.03 10.46
C ASN A 89 -24.96 -30.65 9.33
N ASN A 90 -25.60 -31.11 8.25
CA ASN A 90 -24.93 -31.75 7.10
C ASN A 90 -24.05 -30.80 6.27
N GLN A 91 -24.09 -29.50 6.54
CA GLN A 91 -23.38 -28.46 5.77
C GLN A 91 -22.03 -28.03 6.37
N LEU A 92 -21.62 -28.54 7.54
CA LEU A 92 -20.35 -28.17 8.16
C LEU A 92 -19.60 -29.41 8.69
N TRP A 93 -18.39 -29.60 8.19
CA TRP A 93 -17.56 -30.77 8.50
C TRP A 93 -16.20 -30.36 9.05
N GLN A 94 -15.73 -31.07 10.06
CA GLN A 94 -14.34 -31.06 10.48
C GLN A 94 -13.61 -32.24 9.84
N VAL A 95 -12.47 -31.96 9.23
CA VAL A 95 -11.55 -32.96 8.68
C VAL A 95 -10.22 -32.82 9.39
N ASP A 96 -9.85 -33.85 10.16
CA ASP A 96 -8.55 -33.88 10.82
C ASP A 96 -7.48 -34.29 9.81
N LEU A 97 -6.43 -33.48 9.69
CA LEU A 97 -5.30 -33.72 8.80
C LEU A 97 -4.04 -33.94 9.64
N THR A 98 -3.30 -34.98 9.29
CA THR A 98 -1.97 -35.23 9.87
C THR A 98 -0.93 -35.01 8.80
N LEU A 99 0.04 -34.12 9.06
CA LEU A 99 1.17 -33.93 8.16
C LEU A 99 1.92 -35.26 8.04
N THR A 100 2.08 -35.76 6.82
CA THR A 100 2.86 -36.98 6.60
C THR A 100 4.33 -36.62 6.51
N SER A 101 5.15 -37.13 7.43
CA SER A 101 6.60 -36.92 7.45
C SER A 101 7.31 -37.76 6.37
N ASP A 102 8.52 -37.33 5.98
CA ASP A 102 9.49 -38.01 5.08
C ASP A 102 9.87 -39.47 5.46
N ASN A 103 9.36 -40.01 6.57
CA ASN A 103 9.64 -41.38 7.03
C ASN A 103 8.83 -42.48 6.29
N ASP A 104 7.89 -42.10 5.43
CA ASP A 104 7.18 -43.01 4.51
C ASP A 104 7.83 -42.88 3.11
N PRO A 105 8.66 -43.86 2.68
CA PRO A 105 9.46 -43.75 1.46
C PRO A 105 8.62 -43.57 0.20
N ASP A 106 7.42 -44.15 0.16
CA ASP A 106 6.53 -44.10 -1.00
C ASP A 106 5.85 -42.72 -1.09
N LEU A 107 5.50 -42.13 0.05
CA LEU A 107 5.00 -40.75 0.09
C LEU A 107 6.08 -39.72 -0.20
N HIS A 108 7.32 -39.96 0.26
CA HIS A 108 8.44 -39.11 -0.09
C HIS A 108 8.69 -39.16 -1.61
N ALA A 109 8.74 -40.35 -2.20
CA ALA A 109 8.87 -40.52 -3.65
C ALA A 109 7.72 -39.84 -4.42
N LEU A 110 6.47 -39.95 -3.94
CA LEU A 110 5.32 -39.27 -4.53
C LEU A 110 5.40 -37.74 -4.40
N THR A 111 5.91 -37.22 -3.28
CA THR A 111 6.13 -35.79 -3.06
C THR A 111 7.20 -35.26 -4.00
N GLU A 112 8.33 -35.96 -4.11
CA GLU A 112 9.41 -35.64 -5.06
C GLU A 112 8.93 -35.70 -6.50
N GLN A 113 8.14 -36.72 -6.84
CA GLN A 113 7.61 -36.91 -8.19
C GLN A 113 6.55 -35.85 -8.51
N THR A 114 5.66 -35.51 -7.57
CA THR A 114 4.71 -34.39 -7.71
C THR A 114 5.47 -33.07 -7.88
N ARG A 115 6.57 -32.86 -7.13
CA ARG A 115 7.42 -31.67 -7.27
C ARG A 115 8.11 -31.59 -8.63
N LYS A 116 8.46 -32.73 -9.23
CA LYS A 116 9.07 -32.84 -10.58
C LYS A 116 8.03 -32.72 -11.70
N ASP A 117 6.86 -33.34 -11.54
CA ASP A 117 5.78 -33.41 -12.54
C ASP A 117 4.94 -32.13 -12.59
N THR A 118 4.89 -31.38 -11.48
CA THR A 118 4.21 -30.08 -11.38
C THR A 118 5.16 -28.92 -11.67
N TYR A 119 6.17 -29.09 -12.55
CA TYR A 119 6.91 -28.06 -13.33
C TYR A 119 8.45 -28.07 -13.22
N PRO A 120 9.18 -27.79 -14.33
CA PRO A 120 10.63 -27.85 -14.40
C PRO A 120 11.27 -26.58 -13.79
N HIS A 121 12.05 -26.80 -12.73
CA HIS A 121 13.19 -26.01 -12.24
C HIS A 121 13.03 -24.59 -11.65
N LEU A 122 12.01 -23.77 -11.95
CA LEU A 122 11.99 -22.36 -11.48
C LEU A 122 10.74 -21.87 -10.72
N GLU A 123 9.56 -22.48 -10.89
CA GLU A 123 8.31 -21.88 -10.34
C GLU A 123 8.22 -21.88 -8.81
N GLY A 124 8.72 -22.91 -8.12
CA GLY A 124 8.62 -22.98 -6.65
C GLY A 124 9.48 -21.92 -5.96
N TRP A 125 10.71 -21.74 -6.43
CA TRP A 125 11.64 -20.74 -5.91
C TRP A 125 11.23 -19.32 -6.30
N ASP A 126 10.72 -19.11 -7.52
CA ASP A 126 10.19 -17.80 -7.92
C ASP A 126 8.98 -17.41 -7.05
N ARG A 127 8.04 -18.33 -6.80
CA ARG A 127 6.92 -18.09 -5.88
C ARG A 127 7.39 -17.80 -4.45
N LEU A 128 8.42 -18.51 -3.97
CA LEU A 128 9.02 -18.24 -2.66
C LEU A 128 9.65 -16.83 -2.64
N GLY A 129 10.42 -16.46 -3.66
CA GLY A 129 11.00 -15.12 -3.81
C GLY A 129 9.92 -14.02 -3.80
N MET A 130 8.85 -14.20 -4.57
CA MET A 130 7.69 -13.30 -4.58
C MET A 130 7.03 -13.18 -3.21
N LEU A 131 6.86 -14.31 -2.51
CA LEU A 131 6.26 -14.31 -1.19
C LEU A 131 7.16 -13.58 -0.18
N LEU A 132 8.47 -13.80 -0.23
CA LEU A 132 9.44 -13.10 0.60
C LEU A 132 9.42 -11.58 0.35
N ILE A 133 9.29 -11.14 -0.91
CA ILE A 133 9.08 -9.72 -1.24
C ILE A 133 7.80 -9.20 -0.57
N LYS A 134 6.68 -9.92 -0.69
CA LYS A 134 5.39 -9.51 -0.09
C LYS A 134 5.44 -9.45 1.43
N LEU A 135 6.22 -10.32 2.06
CA LEU A 135 6.46 -10.35 3.50
C LEU A 135 7.49 -9.28 3.96
N GLY A 136 8.08 -8.52 3.03
CA GLY A 136 9.14 -7.55 3.34
C GLY A 136 10.50 -8.18 3.67
N GLN A 137 10.66 -9.50 3.45
CA GLN A 137 11.91 -10.23 3.64
C GLN A 137 12.85 -10.07 2.44
N PHE A 138 13.17 -8.83 2.10
CA PHE A 138 13.89 -8.50 0.86
C PHE A 138 15.28 -9.15 0.78
N SER A 139 16.03 -9.25 1.87
CA SER A 139 17.36 -9.89 1.84
C SER A 139 17.29 -11.37 1.46
N LYS A 140 16.32 -12.11 2.01
CA LYS A 140 16.11 -13.53 1.67
C LYS A 140 15.58 -13.68 0.25
N ALA A 141 14.67 -12.80 -0.18
CA ALA A 141 14.20 -12.77 -1.57
C ALA A 141 15.38 -12.56 -2.53
N GLN A 142 16.31 -11.68 -2.18
CA GLN A 142 17.51 -11.42 -2.96
C GLN A 142 18.38 -12.67 -3.12
N GLU A 143 18.61 -13.42 -2.04
CA GLU A 143 19.37 -14.67 -2.07
C GLU A 143 18.71 -15.69 -3.01
N VAL A 144 17.39 -15.86 -2.89
CA VAL A 144 16.61 -16.75 -3.77
C VAL A 144 16.80 -16.36 -5.24
N TYR A 145 16.63 -15.08 -5.58
CA TYR A 145 16.74 -14.63 -6.96
C TYR A 145 18.17 -14.65 -7.51
N HIS A 146 19.20 -14.50 -6.68
CA HIS A 146 20.58 -14.73 -7.11
C HIS A 146 20.85 -16.20 -7.43
N ILE A 147 20.36 -17.14 -6.61
CA ILE A 147 20.46 -18.58 -6.89
C ILE A 147 19.76 -18.91 -8.22
N LEU A 148 18.56 -18.37 -8.43
CA LEU A 148 17.83 -18.56 -9.69
C LEU A 148 18.57 -17.96 -10.87
N LEU A 149 19.22 -16.81 -10.70
CA LEU A 149 19.98 -16.16 -11.76
C LEU A 149 21.17 -17.03 -12.22
N ASP A 150 21.87 -17.67 -11.28
CA ASP A 150 22.98 -18.59 -11.57
C ASP A 150 22.52 -19.87 -12.27
N GLN A 151 21.27 -20.29 -12.03
CA GLN A 151 20.65 -21.47 -12.63
C GLN A 151 19.90 -21.19 -13.95
N ALA A 152 19.74 -19.91 -14.31
CA ALA A 152 18.95 -19.51 -15.48
C ALA A 152 19.59 -19.98 -16.79
N MET A 153 18.85 -20.77 -17.57
CA MET A 153 19.33 -21.39 -18.81
C MET A 153 18.97 -20.57 -20.05
N THR A 154 17.99 -19.68 -19.93
CA THR A 154 17.49 -18.85 -21.03
C THR A 154 17.56 -17.36 -20.71
N ASP A 155 17.70 -16.53 -21.74
CA ASP A 155 17.66 -15.07 -21.58
C ASP A 155 16.28 -14.58 -21.10
N ARG A 156 15.22 -15.33 -21.38
CA ARG A 156 13.87 -15.04 -20.88
C ARG A 156 13.78 -15.18 -19.36
N GLU A 157 14.35 -16.26 -18.82
CA GLU A 157 14.44 -16.47 -17.37
C GLU A 157 15.31 -15.38 -16.72
N LYS A 158 16.46 -15.05 -17.32
CA LYS A 158 17.32 -13.97 -16.82
C LYS A 158 16.60 -12.62 -16.80
N ALA A 159 15.84 -12.29 -17.85
CA ALA A 159 15.06 -11.06 -17.90
C ALA A 159 14.03 -11.00 -16.75
N HIS A 160 13.29 -12.08 -16.52
CA HIS A 160 12.35 -12.19 -15.40
C HIS A 160 13.05 -12.05 -14.05
N ILE A 161 14.14 -12.78 -13.82
CA ILE A 161 14.87 -12.75 -12.55
C ILE A 161 15.46 -11.36 -12.28
N TYR A 162 15.97 -10.67 -13.31
CA TYR A 162 16.41 -9.27 -13.15
C TYR A 162 15.25 -8.33 -12.82
N HIS A 163 14.05 -8.54 -13.38
CA HIS A 163 12.86 -7.79 -12.98
C HIS A 163 12.58 -8.00 -11.48
N MET A 164 12.60 -9.26 -11.03
CA MET A 164 12.36 -9.59 -9.63
C MET A 164 13.42 -9.01 -8.68
N LEU A 165 14.71 -9.05 -9.06
CA LEU A 165 15.78 -8.39 -8.30
C LEU A 165 15.58 -6.86 -8.24
N GLY A 166 15.06 -6.27 -9.32
CA GLY A 166 14.65 -4.86 -9.33
C GLY A 166 13.58 -4.58 -8.28
N MET A 167 12.55 -5.42 -8.19
CA MET A 167 11.49 -5.30 -7.17
C MET A 167 12.03 -5.46 -5.75
N VAL A 168 12.98 -6.38 -5.53
CA VAL A 168 13.65 -6.55 -4.24
C VAL A 168 14.37 -5.26 -3.84
N LYS A 169 15.17 -4.68 -4.75
CA LYS A 169 15.91 -3.44 -4.48
C LYS A 169 15.00 -2.24 -4.27
N ASP A 170 13.91 -2.16 -5.02
CA ASP A 170 12.90 -1.11 -4.86
C ASP A 170 12.26 -1.19 -3.46
N GLY A 171 11.88 -2.40 -3.02
CA GLY A 171 11.37 -2.64 -1.67
C GLY A 171 12.36 -2.32 -0.55
N GLN A 172 13.67 -2.46 -0.79
CA GLN A 172 14.73 -2.03 0.13
C GLN A 172 14.92 -0.50 0.17
N GLY A 173 14.30 0.25 -0.73
CA GLY A 173 14.55 1.68 -0.92
C GLY A 173 15.86 1.97 -1.66
N GLU A 174 16.50 0.96 -2.24
CA GLU A 174 17.74 1.06 -3.04
C GLU A 174 17.38 1.37 -4.50
N TYR A 175 16.71 2.49 -4.74
CA TYR A 175 16.09 2.82 -6.04
C TYR A 175 17.08 2.85 -7.22
N LYS A 176 18.33 3.26 -6.99
CA LYS A 176 19.37 3.26 -8.04
C LYS A 176 19.72 1.85 -8.50
N ASP A 177 19.82 0.91 -7.57
CA ASP A 177 20.13 -0.48 -7.88
C ASP A 177 18.90 -1.17 -8.49
N ALA A 178 17.69 -0.81 -8.03
CA ALA A 178 16.44 -1.24 -8.65
C ALA A 178 16.38 -0.85 -10.14
N ILE A 179 16.66 0.43 -10.45
CA ILE A 179 16.73 0.94 -11.82
C ILE A 179 17.75 0.16 -12.64
N ALA A 180 18.93 -0.13 -12.10
CA ALA A 180 19.95 -0.90 -12.80
C ALA A 180 19.49 -2.33 -13.15
N TYR A 181 18.78 -3.00 -12.23
CA TYR A 181 18.22 -4.33 -12.47
C TYR A 181 17.07 -4.31 -13.47
N TYR A 182 16.13 -3.37 -13.35
CA TYR A 182 15.05 -3.21 -14.33
C TYR A 182 15.60 -2.88 -15.72
N ALA A 183 16.63 -2.04 -15.82
CA ALA A 183 17.28 -1.72 -17.09
C ALA A 183 17.91 -2.97 -17.74
N LYS A 184 18.55 -3.86 -16.96
CA LYS A 184 19.05 -5.15 -17.46
C LYS A 184 17.91 -6.04 -17.95
N SER A 185 16.82 -6.13 -17.18
CA SER A 185 15.63 -6.89 -17.57
C SER A 185 15.06 -6.39 -18.90
N ILE A 186 14.85 -5.08 -19.03
CA ILE A 186 14.34 -4.42 -20.24
C ILE A 186 15.28 -4.65 -21.42
N ALA A 187 16.59 -4.45 -21.24
CA ALA A 187 17.56 -4.61 -22.33
C ALA A 187 17.57 -6.04 -22.88
N ILE A 188 17.47 -7.06 -22.03
CA ILE A 188 17.35 -8.45 -22.48
C ILE A 188 15.99 -8.64 -23.16
N ALA A 189 14.91 -8.25 -22.49
CA ALA A 189 13.55 -8.39 -23.00
C ALA A 189 13.36 -7.76 -24.39
N GLU A 190 13.93 -6.59 -24.68
CA GLU A 190 13.87 -5.95 -26.00
C GLU A 190 14.57 -6.74 -27.11
N THR A 191 15.56 -7.59 -26.77
CA THR A 191 16.29 -8.40 -27.75
C THR A 191 15.62 -9.73 -28.05
N ILE A 192 14.88 -10.30 -27.09
CA ILE A 192 14.33 -11.66 -27.17
C ILE A 192 12.80 -11.70 -27.26
N LEU A 193 12.10 -10.69 -26.76
CA LEU A 193 10.65 -10.62 -26.76
C LEU A 193 10.17 -9.79 -27.94
N SER A 194 8.98 -10.13 -28.44
CA SER A 194 8.29 -9.24 -29.38
C SER A 194 8.12 -7.86 -28.72
N PRO A 195 8.19 -6.74 -29.49
CA PRO A 195 7.89 -5.38 -28.99
C PRO A 195 6.48 -5.22 -28.36
N THR A 196 5.70 -6.30 -28.36
CA THR A 196 4.33 -6.45 -27.91
C THR A 196 4.22 -7.41 -26.71
N ASP A 197 5.31 -7.69 -25.98
CA ASP A 197 5.23 -8.51 -24.77
C ASP A 197 4.79 -7.67 -23.56
N THR A 198 3.73 -8.08 -22.88
CA THR A 198 3.18 -7.38 -21.70
C THR A 198 4.16 -7.35 -20.51
N ASN A 199 5.10 -8.29 -20.42
CA ASN A 199 6.14 -8.29 -19.39
C ASN A 199 7.14 -7.12 -19.57
N LEU A 200 7.32 -6.67 -20.81
CA LEU A 200 8.13 -5.48 -21.11
C LEU A 200 7.44 -4.22 -20.58
N ALA A 201 6.11 -4.12 -20.74
CA ALA A 201 5.33 -3.01 -20.20
C ALA A 201 5.34 -2.97 -18.66
N ALA A 202 5.28 -4.14 -18.01
CA ALA A 202 5.42 -4.25 -16.55
C ALA A 202 6.80 -3.75 -16.08
N SER A 203 7.87 -4.13 -16.78
CA SER A 203 9.24 -3.67 -16.46
C SER A 203 9.42 -2.17 -16.68
N TYR A 204 8.86 -1.61 -17.75
CA TYR A 204 8.82 -0.16 -17.97
C TYR A 204 7.99 0.59 -16.93
N SER A 205 6.91 -0.01 -16.44
CA SER A 205 6.13 0.57 -15.35
C SER A 205 6.92 0.56 -14.04
N ALA A 206 7.58 -0.56 -13.71
CA ALA A 206 8.36 -0.72 -12.49
C ALA A 206 9.58 0.21 -12.43
N ILE A 207 10.34 0.33 -13.53
CA ILE A 207 11.44 1.30 -13.60
C ILE A 207 10.94 2.75 -13.49
N GLY A 208 9.75 3.04 -14.04
CA GLY A 208 9.12 4.36 -13.90
C GLY A 208 8.84 4.72 -12.44
N VAL A 209 8.28 3.78 -11.67
CA VAL A 209 8.03 3.94 -10.23
C VAL A 209 9.34 4.19 -9.47
N ALA A 210 10.41 3.44 -9.79
CA ALA A 210 11.71 3.65 -9.15
C ALA A 210 12.30 5.04 -9.46
N TYR A 211 12.16 5.55 -10.68
CA TYR A 211 12.51 6.94 -11.02
C TYR A 211 11.65 7.95 -10.25
N GLU A 212 10.37 7.65 -10.04
CA GLU A 212 9.45 8.53 -9.32
C GLU A 212 9.85 8.68 -7.85
N HIS A 213 10.25 7.58 -7.21
CA HIS A 213 10.79 7.59 -5.85
C HIS A 213 12.07 8.43 -5.72
N MET A 214 12.85 8.57 -6.80
CA MET A 214 14.01 9.46 -6.85
C MET A 214 13.67 10.92 -7.22
N GLY A 215 12.40 11.22 -7.55
CA GLY A 215 11.95 12.53 -8.01
C GLY A 215 12.34 12.84 -9.47
N ASP A 216 12.76 11.84 -10.25
CA ASP A 216 13.11 12.00 -11.66
C ASP A 216 11.87 11.83 -12.56
N TYR A 217 10.98 12.82 -12.50
CA TYR A 217 9.70 12.77 -13.21
C TYR A 217 9.84 12.72 -14.74
N SER A 218 10.97 13.15 -15.30
CA SER A 218 11.22 13.06 -16.75
C SER A 218 11.43 11.62 -17.19
N ASN A 219 12.28 10.86 -16.47
CA ASN A 219 12.48 9.45 -16.75
C ASN A 219 11.26 8.60 -16.34
N THR A 220 10.53 8.97 -15.28
CA THR A 220 9.23 8.36 -14.95
C THR A 220 8.24 8.49 -16.09
N LEU A 221 8.06 9.70 -16.63
CA LEU A 221 7.13 9.96 -17.74
C LEU A 221 7.49 9.15 -18.98
N SER A 222 8.76 9.17 -19.39
CA SER A 222 9.24 8.40 -20.53
C SER A 222 8.98 6.89 -20.35
N SER A 223 9.24 6.36 -19.15
CA SER A 223 9.04 4.94 -18.85
C SER A 223 7.56 4.55 -18.91
N HIS A 224 6.66 5.34 -18.31
CA HIS A 224 5.23 5.07 -18.37
C HIS A 224 4.64 5.26 -19.77
N GLN A 225 5.16 6.20 -20.58
CA GLN A 225 4.76 6.34 -21.98
C GLN A 225 5.11 5.10 -22.81
N LYS A 226 6.31 4.54 -22.62
CA LYS A 226 6.70 3.27 -23.26
C LYS A 226 5.79 2.11 -22.84
N ALA A 227 5.46 2.00 -21.55
CA ALA A 227 4.51 1.00 -21.06
C ALA A 227 3.12 1.16 -21.70
N LEU A 228 2.61 2.40 -21.79
CA LEU A 228 1.34 2.71 -22.47
C LEU A 228 1.39 2.31 -23.95
N GLU A 229 2.48 2.63 -24.67
CA GLU A 229 2.62 2.30 -26.09
C GLU A 229 2.55 0.79 -26.32
N ILE A 230 3.21 -0.01 -25.47
CA ILE A 230 3.13 -1.47 -25.54
C ILE A 230 1.70 -1.93 -25.29
N HIS A 231 1.06 -1.48 -24.20
CA HIS A 231 -0.33 -1.83 -23.88
C HIS A 231 -1.32 -1.46 -25.01
N GLN A 232 -1.13 -0.32 -25.67
CA GLN A 232 -1.98 0.09 -26.79
C GLN A 232 -1.81 -0.78 -28.04
N LYS A 233 -0.63 -1.37 -28.24
CA LYS A 233 -0.36 -2.30 -29.35
C LYS A 233 -0.85 -3.73 -29.04
N THR A 234 -0.94 -4.11 -27.77
CA THR A 234 -1.18 -5.49 -27.34
C THR A 234 -2.57 -5.76 -26.84
N LEU A 235 -3.20 -4.77 -26.22
CA LEU A 235 -4.47 -4.91 -25.52
C LEU A 235 -5.56 -4.12 -26.24
N PRO A 236 -6.84 -4.51 -26.09
CA PRO A 236 -7.96 -3.69 -26.54
C PRO A 236 -7.90 -2.29 -25.93
N ALA A 237 -8.33 -1.26 -26.66
CA ALA A 237 -8.26 0.13 -26.21
C ALA A 237 -8.96 0.39 -24.86
N ASN A 238 -9.95 -0.43 -24.49
CA ASN A 238 -10.68 -0.34 -23.22
C ASN A 238 -10.10 -1.26 -22.13
N HIS A 239 -8.91 -1.84 -22.30
CA HIS A 239 -8.35 -2.75 -21.31
C HIS A 239 -7.99 -2.00 -20.00
N PRO A 240 -8.20 -2.59 -18.80
CA PRO A 240 -7.86 -1.97 -17.53
C PRO A 240 -6.40 -1.48 -17.43
N ASP A 241 -5.44 -2.22 -17.97
CA ASP A 241 -4.02 -1.82 -17.95
C ASP A 241 -3.74 -0.55 -18.77
N VAL A 242 -4.51 -0.30 -19.84
CA VAL A 242 -4.42 0.96 -20.60
C VAL A 242 -4.93 2.11 -19.73
N ALA A 243 -6.01 1.91 -18.98
CA ALA A 243 -6.51 2.91 -18.02
C ALA A 243 -5.51 3.18 -16.89
N THR A 244 -4.87 2.13 -16.35
CA THR A 244 -3.82 2.26 -15.33
C THR A 244 -2.63 3.05 -15.86
N SER A 245 -2.21 2.77 -17.10
CA SER A 245 -1.10 3.50 -17.75
C SER A 245 -1.42 4.99 -17.89
N TYR A 246 -2.62 5.34 -18.36
CA TYR A 246 -3.07 6.74 -18.41
C TYR A 246 -3.17 7.38 -17.02
N ASN A 247 -3.62 6.63 -16.01
CA ASN A 247 -3.67 7.14 -14.64
C ASN A 247 -2.27 7.50 -14.12
N ASN A 248 -1.28 6.62 -14.32
CA ASN A 248 0.08 6.85 -13.86
C ASN A 248 0.71 8.05 -14.59
N ILE A 249 0.56 8.14 -15.91
CA ILE A 249 1.00 9.30 -16.69
C ILE A 249 0.33 10.59 -16.18
N GLY A 250 -0.95 10.55 -15.84
CA GLY A 250 -1.67 11.68 -15.26
C GLY A 250 -1.06 12.16 -13.94
N SER A 251 -0.72 11.23 -13.05
CA SER A 251 -0.05 11.53 -11.78
C SER A 251 1.33 12.15 -11.98
N VAL A 252 2.11 11.68 -12.96
CA VAL A 252 3.42 12.28 -13.28
C VAL A 252 3.27 13.72 -13.77
N TYR A 253 2.34 13.96 -14.70
CA TYR A 253 2.06 15.33 -15.17
C TYR A 253 1.58 16.25 -14.03
N GLU A 254 0.79 15.73 -13.09
CA GLU A 254 0.37 16.47 -11.90
C GLU A 254 1.59 16.91 -11.07
N HIS A 255 2.54 16.01 -10.83
CA HIS A 255 3.76 16.30 -10.07
C HIS A 255 4.69 17.27 -10.80
N MET A 256 4.73 17.23 -12.13
CA MET A 256 5.44 18.21 -12.96
C MET A 256 4.74 19.57 -13.04
N GLY A 257 3.50 19.70 -12.55
CA GLY A 257 2.69 20.92 -12.63
C GLY A 257 2.02 21.14 -13.99
N ASP A 258 2.08 20.17 -14.90
CA ASP A 258 1.37 20.20 -16.18
C ASP A 258 -0.06 19.68 -16.00
N TYR A 259 -0.88 20.51 -15.36
CA TYR A 259 -2.24 20.13 -14.98
C TYR A 259 -3.16 19.83 -16.18
N SER A 260 -2.89 20.44 -17.34
CA SER A 260 -3.66 20.20 -18.57
C SER A 260 -3.48 18.77 -19.07
N ASN A 261 -2.22 18.31 -19.18
CA ASN A 261 -1.92 16.94 -19.60
C ASN A 261 -2.28 15.92 -18.51
N ALA A 262 -2.17 16.28 -17.23
CA ALA A 262 -2.64 15.47 -16.11
C ALA A 262 -4.15 15.20 -16.22
N LEU A 263 -4.94 16.26 -16.43
CA LEU A 263 -6.39 16.17 -16.55
C LEU A 263 -6.80 15.32 -17.76
N SER A 264 -6.18 15.54 -18.93
CA SER A 264 -6.44 14.75 -20.14
C SER A 264 -6.18 13.25 -19.91
N SER A 265 -5.07 12.92 -19.24
CA SER A 265 -4.69 11.53 -18.97
C SER A 265 -5.65 10.87 -17.96
N HIS A 266 -5.98 11.54 -16.85
CA HIS A 266 -6.95 11.00 -15.89
C HIS A 266 -8.36 10.88 -16.48
N GLN A 267 -8.78 11.78 -17.36
CA GLN A 267 -10.08 11.68 -18.06
C GLN A 267 -10.13 10.47 -19.00
N LYS A 268 -9.05 10.18 -19.75
CA LYS A 268 -8.96 8.96 -20.57
C LYS A 268 -9.02 7.69 -19.70
N ALA A 269 -8.32 7.68 -18.56
CA ALA A 269 -8.40 6.57 -17.62
C ALA A 269 -9.83 6.38 -17.07
N LEU A 270 -10.51 7.47 -16.71
CA LEU A 270 -11.90 7.45 -16.26
C LEU A 270 -12.84 6.92 -17.35
N GLU A 271 -12.70 7.39 -18.59
CA GLU A 271 -13.54 6.97 -19.72
C GLU A 271 -13.45 5.45 -19.95
N ILE A 272 -12.22 4.90 -19.95
CA ILE A 272 -12.01 3.46 -20.10
C ILE A 272 -12.68 2.71 -18.93
N ARG A 273 -12.40 3.12 -17.69
CA ARG A 273 -12.96 2.49 -16.49
C ARG A 273 -14.49 2.53 -16.46
N GLN A 274 -15.12 3.61 -16.92
CA GLN A 274 -16.58 3.71 -17.01
C GLN A 274 -17.18 2.80 -18.08
N LYS A 275 -16.44 2.47 -19.15
CA LYS A 275 -16.89 1.53 -20.18
C LYS A 275 -16.75 0.07 -19.75
N THR A 276 -15.80 -0.25 -18.88
CA THR A 276 -15.47 -1.66 -18.56
C THR A 276 -15.82 -2.09 -17.15
N LEU A 277 -16.03 -1.15 -16.23
CA LEU A 277 -16.29 -1.44 -14.82
C LEU A 277 -17.69 -0.94 -14.42
N PRO A 278 -18.33 -1.58 -13.44
CA PRO A 278 -19.53 -1.04 -12.81
C PRO A 278 -19.31 0.40 -12.31
N PHE A 279 -20.35 1.23 -12.37
CA PHE A 279 -20.27 2.64 -11.96
C PHE A 279 -19.75 2.81 -10.51
N ASN A 280 -20.06 1.86 -9.63
CA ASN A 280 -19.65 1.87 -8.23
C ASN A 280 -18.26 1.25 -7.99
N HIS A 281 -17.50 0.91 -9.03
CA HIS A 281 -16.19 0.29 -8.85
C HIS A 281 -15.17 1.26 -8.21
N PRO A 282 -14.33 0.79 -7.26
CA PRO A 282 -13.33 1.63 -6.58
C PRO A 282 -12.42 2.43 -7.52
N ASP A 283 -12.00 1.84 -8.64
CA ASP A 283 -11.16 2.54 -9.64
C ASP A 283 -11.83 3.74 -10.30
N VAL A 284 -13.16 3.74 -10.43
CA VAL A 284 -13.92 4.89 -10.93
C VAL A 284 -13.86 6.01 -9.89
N ALA A 285 -14.02 5.68 -8.60
CA ALA A 285 -13.85 6.64 -7.50
C ALA A 285 -12.43 7.21 -7.44
N THR A 286 -11.40 6.37 -7.63
CA THR A 286 -10.00 6.81 -7.68
C THR A 286 -9.77 7.79 -8.84
N SER A 287 -10.34 7.52 -10.01
CA SER A 287 -10.23 8.41 -11.17
C SER A 287 -10.85 9.79 -10.89
N TYR A 288 -12.07 9.82 -10.34
CA TYR A 288 -12.71 11.07 -9.92
C TYR A 288 -11.93 11.80 -8.84
N ASN A 289 -11.33 11.08 -7.89
CA ASN A 289 -10.49 11.67 -6.87
C ASN A 289 -9.27 12.38 -7.49
N ASN A 290 -8.57 11.73 -8.42
CA ASN A 290 -7.37 12.30 -9.07
C ASN A 290 -7.73 13.51 -9.93
N ILE A 291 -8.83 13.44 -10.70
CA ILE A 291 -9.36 14.60 -11.44
C ILE A 291 -9.68 15.76 -10.49
N GLY A 292 -10.28 15.48 -9.33
CA GLY A 292 -10.56 16.49 -8.31
C GLY A 292 -9.30 17.15 -7.74
N ILE A 293 -8.23 16.37 -7.54
CA ILE A 293 -6.92 16.89 -7.12
C ILE A 293 -6.37 17.86 -8.16
N VAL A 294 -6.38 17.48 -9.44
CA VAL A 294 -5.87 18.33 -10.53
C VAL A 294 -6.65 19.65 -10.61
N TYR A 295 -8.00 19.61 -10.62
CA TYR A 295 -8.81 20.83 -10.60
C TYR A 295 -8.53 21.72 -9.38
N ASN A 296 -8.35 21.13 -8.20
CA ASN A 296 -8.00 21.85 -6.99
C ASN A 296 -6.62 22.54 -7.08
N LYS A 297 -5.66 21.94 -7.79
CA LYS A 297 -4.33 22.54 -8.04
C LYS A 297 -4.40 23.67 -9.07
N MET A 298 -5.30 23.57 -10.04
CA MET A 298 -5.59 24.62 -11.03
C MET A 298 -6.39 25.80 -10.43
N GLY A 299 -6.98 25.65 -9.24
CA GLY A 299 -7.85 26.65 -8.63
C GLY A 299 -9.31 26.58 -9.09
N ASP A 300 -9.67 25.58 -9.90
CA ASP A 300 -11.06 25.31 -10.29
C ASP A 300 -11.78 24.51 -9.20
N TYR A 301 -12.13 25.20 -8.11
CA TYR A 301 -12.70 24.57 -6.94
C TYR A 301 -14.09 23.96 -7.16
N SER A 302 -14.87 24.50 -8.10
CA SER A 302 -16.19 23.99 -8.46
C SER A 302 -16.10 22.59 -9.08
N ASN A 303 -15.23 22.41 -10.07
CA ASN A 303 -15.01 21.10 -10.70
C ASN A 303 -14.28 20.13 -9.77
N ALA A 304 -13.40 20.63 -8.88
CA ALA A 304 -12.78 19.83 -7.84
C ALA A 304 -13.81 19.24 -6.87
N LEU A 305 -14.73 20.06 -6.33
CA LEU A 305 -15.80 19.59 -5.45
C LEU A 305 -16.73 18.60 -6.14
N SER A 306 -17.12 18.87 -7.39
CA SER A 306 -17.95 17.95 -8.17
C SER A 306 -17.30 16.57 -8.29
N SER A 307 -16.02 16.54 -8.64
CA SER A 307 -15.25 15.29 -8.80
C SER A 307 -15.05 14.56 -7.46
N HIS A 308 -14.66 15.26 -6.40
CA HIS A 308 -14.50 14.64 -5.08
C HIS A 308 -15.82 14.13 -4.50
N ARG A 309 -16.95 14.80 -4.74
CA ARG A 309 -18.27 14.32 -4.32
C ARG A 309 -18.68 13.05 -5.03
N LYS A 310 -18.44 12.94 -6.35
CA LYS A 310 -18.67 11.67 -7.08
C LYS A 310 -17.82 10.53 -6.53
N ALA A 311 -16.54 10.78 -6.23
CA ALA A 311 -15.68 9.79 -5.60
C ALA A 311 -16.18 9.39 -4.20
N LEU A 312 -16.64 10.36 -3.40
CA LEU A 312 -17.22 10.11 -2.08
C LEU A 312 -18.50 9.28 -2.18
N GLU A 313 -19.42 9.62 -3.09
CA GLU A 313 -20.69 8.90 -3.29
C GLU A 313 -20.46 7.43 -3.63
N ILE A 314 -19.56 7.14 -4.59
CA ILE A 314 -19.20 5.76 -4.94
C ILE A 314 -18.65 5.02 -3.71
N ARG A 315 -17.75 5.64 -2.95
CA ARG A 315 -17.16 5.05 -1.74
C ARG A 315 -18.20 4.82 -0.64
N GLN A 316 -19.14 5.74 -0.44
CA GLN A 316 -20.22 5.58 0.55
C GLN A 316 -21.16 4.42 0.20
N ASN A 317 -21.40 4.20 -1.09
CA ASN A 317 -22.27 3.12 -1.55
C ASN A 317 -21.60 1.73 -1.54
N THR A 318 -20.28 1.65 -1.40
CA THR A 318 -19.53 0.40 -1.54
C THR A 318 -18.70 0.01 -0.32
N LEU A 319 -18.36 0.97 0.53
CA LEU A 319 -17.46 0.75 1.67
C LEU A 319 -18.21 0.90 3.00
N PRO A 320 -17.75 0.22 4.06
CA PRO A 320 -18.21 0.47 5.42
C PRO A 320 -18.06 1.95 5.81
N SER A 321 -18.95 2.46 6.66
CA SER A 321 -19.00 3.87 7.04
C SER A 321 -17.72 4.40 7.72
N ASN A 322 -16.89 3.50 8.25
CA ASN A 322 -15.61 3.81 8.88
C ASN A 322 -14.40 3.54 7.96
N HIS A 323 -14.59 3.25 6.67
CA HIS A 323 -13.47 2.93 5.79
C HIS A 323 -12.50 4.12 5.59
N PRO A 324 -11.16 3.93 5.64
CA PRO A 324 -10.18 5.01 5.50
C PRO A 324 -10.33 5.88 4.24
N ASP A 325 -10.78 5.30 3.13
CA ASP A 325 -11.03 6.05 1.88
C ASP A 325 -12.15 7.10 2.00
N LEU A 326 -13.13 6.90 2.89
CA LEU A 326 -14.13 7.92 3.19
C LEU A 326 -13.48 9.10 3.91
N ALA A 327 -12.58 8.84 4.87
CA ALA A 327 -11.81 9.90 5.53
C ALA A 327 -10.97 10.68 4.53
N ARG A 328 -10.33 10.00 3.57
CA ARG A 328 -9.57 10.64 2.48
C ARG A 328 -10.45 11.54 1.61
N SER A 329 -11.64 11.06 1.21
CA SER A 329 -12.60 11.85 0.45
C SER A 329 -13.04 13.11 1.20
N TYR A 330 -13.46 12.98 2.46
CA TYR A 330 -13.87 14.11 3.29
C TYR A 330 -12.71 15.10 3.50
N ASN A 331 -11.50 14.61 3.70
CA ASN A 331 -10.33 15.45 3.84
C ASN A 331 -10.08 16.30 2.56
N ASN A 332 -10.16 15.68 1.38
CA ASN A 332 -9.97 16.39 0.11
C ASN A 332 -11.06 17.44 -0.14
N ILE A 333 -12.31 17.12 0.18
CA ILE A 333 -13.43 18.07 0.13
C ILE A 333 -13.18 19.24 1.10
N GLY A 334 -12.73 18.95 2.33
CA GLY A 334 -12.38 19.98 3.32
C GLY A 334 -11.27 20.92 2.86
N ILE A 335 -10.23 20.39 2.21
CA ILE A 335 -9.15 21.19 1.61
C ILE A 335 -9.70 22.16 0.55
N VAL A 336 -10.59 21.69 -0.32
CA VAL A 336 -11.17 22.55 -1.38
C VAL A 336 -12.01 23.67 -0.76
N TYR A 337 -12.89 23.34 0.20
CA TYR A 337 -13.68 24.35 0.90
C TYR A 337 -12.82 25.38 1.65
N ASN A 338 -11.75 24.93 2.30
CA ASN A 338 -10.82 25.83 2.99
C ASN A 338 -10.19 26.83 2.01
N LYS A 339 -9.76 26.37 0.82
CA LYS A 339 -9.22 27.26 -0.22
C LYS A 339 -10.26 28.22 -0.81
N MET A 340 -11.54 27.85 -0.83
CA MET A 340 -12.64 28.72 -1.23
C MET A 340 -13.00 29.77 -0.16
N GLY A 341 -12.48 29.63 1.07
CA GLY A 341 -12.89 30.46 2.20
C GLY A 341 -14.20 30.02 2.87
N ASP A 342 -14.77 28.88 2.46
CA ASP A 342 -15.96 28.30 3.09
C ASP A 342 -15.52 27.44 4.29
N TYR A 343 -15.12 28.13 5.36
CA TYR A 343 -14.51 27.49 6.52
C TYR A 343 -15.49 26.59 7.29
N SER A 344 -16.80 26.87 7.25
CA SER A 344 -17.82 26.05 7.91
C SER A 344 -17.92 24.66 7.29
N ASN A 345 -18.01 24.59 5.95
CA ASN A 345 -18.02 23.30 5.25
C ASN A 345 -16.66 22.60 5.31
N ALA A 346 -15.56 23.37 5.36
CA ALA A 346 -14.23 22.81 5.56
C ALA A 346 -14.10 22.11 6.92
N LEU A 347 -14.51 22.75 8.02
CA LEU A 347 -14.51 22.17 9.36
C LEU A 347 -15.37 20.92 9.42
N THR A 348 -16.61 20.99 8.91
CA THR A 348 -17.54 19.84 8.87
C THR A 348 -16.89 18.64 8.17
N SER A 349 -16.22 18.86 7.04
CA SER A 349 -15.57 17.80 6.27
C SER A 349 -14.34 17.25 6.99
N HIS A 350 -13.48 18.11 7.54
CA HIS A 350 -12.30 17.67 8.28
C HIS A 350 -12.64 16.95 9.59
N GLN A 351 -13.70 17.34 10.29
CA GLN A 351 -14.19 16.66 11.48
C GLN A 351 -14.71 15.27 11.16
N LYS A 352 -15.47 15.09 10.06
CA LYS A 352 -15.86 13.74 9.59
C LYS A 352 -14.66 12.86 9.26
N ALA A 353 -13.64 13.41 8.62
CA ALA A 353 -12.40 12.69 8.35
C ALA A 353 -11.66 12.30 9.64
N LEU A 354 -11.59 13.20 10.63
CA LEU A 354 -11.02 12.93 11.94
C LEU A 354 -11.77 11.82 12.68
N GLU A 355 -13.11 11.88 12.71
CA GLU A 355 -13.95 10.90 13.38
C GLU A 355 -13.73 9.48 12.83
N ILE A 356 -13.69 9.33 11.51
CA ILE A 356 -13.42 8.04 10.86
C ILE A 356 -12.02 7.53 11.23
N ARG A 357 -11.00 8.40 11.19
CA ARG A 357 -9.62 8.05 11.53
C ARG A 357 -9.48 7.65 12.99
N GLN A 358 -10.13 8.36 13.92
CA GLN A 358 -10.12 8.00 15.35
C GLN A 358 -10.80 6.66 15.63
N LYS A 359 -11.79 6.27 14.83
CA LYS A 359 -12.47 4.97 14.94
C LYS A 359 -11.67 3.80 14.38
N THR A 360 -10.73 4.05 13.47
CA THR A 360 -10.06 2.99 12.67
C THR A 360 -8.56 2.91 12.85
N LEU A 361 -7.93 3.97 13.36
CA LEU A 361 -6.49 4.06 13.50
C LEU A 361 -6.12 4.23 14.98
N PRO A 362 -4.92 3.78 15.40
CA PRO A 362 -4.38 4.11 16.70
C PRO A 362 -4.39 5.63 16.96
N SER A 363 -4.60 6.04 18.21
CA SER A 363 -4.70 7.47 18.57
C SER A 363 -3.45 8.29 18.25
N ASN A 364 -2.29 7.63 18.15
CA ASN A 364 -1.02 8.22 17.77
C ASN A 364 -0.74 8.14 16.25
N HIS A 365 -1.69 7.71 15.42
CA HIS A 365 -1.43 7.55 14.00
C HIS A 365 -1.20 8.91 13.28
N PRO A 366 -0.22 9.01 12.36
CA PRO A 366 0.07 10.22 11.57
C PRO A 366 -1.15 10.90 10.95
N ASP A 367 -2.08 10.13 10.39
CA ASP A 367 -3.30 10.66 9.78
C ASP A 367 -4.24 11.38 10.76
N VAL A 368 -4.26 10.97 12.03
CA VAL A 368 -5.03 11.66 13.08
C VAL A 368 -4.40 13.03 13.36
N ALA A 369 -3.07 13.10 13.45
CA ALA A 369 -2.35 14.36 13.60
C ALA A 369 -2.55 15.29 12.39
N ASN A 370 -2.56 14.75 11.18
CA ASN A 370 -2.85 15.50 9.96
C ASN A 370 -4.27 16.08 9.96
N SER A 371 -5.28 15.32 10.41
CA SER A 371 -6.63 15.85 10.59
C SER A 371 -6.67 17.04 11.54
N TYR A 372 -6.02 16.93 12.70
CA TYR A 372 -5.93 18.04 13.66
C TYR A 372 -5.22 19.26 13.08
N ASN A 373 -4.13 19.06 12.33
CA ASN A 373 -3.44 20.16 11.65
C ASN A 373 -4.34 20.87 10.62
N ASN A 374 -5.13 20.12 9.85
CA ASN A 374 -6.06 20.71 8.89
C ASN A 374 -7.16 21.52 9.60
N ILE A 375 -7.75 20.97 10.66
CA ILE A 375 -8.75 21.68 11.49
C ILE A 375 -8.15 22.95 12.10
N GLY A 376 -6.94 22.86 12.67
CA GLY A 376 -6.23 24.02 13.23
C GLY A 376 -5.94 25.10 12.20
N SER A 377 -5.57 24.70 10.98
CA SER A 377 -5.38 25.64 9.88
C SER A 377 -6.67 26.35 9.48
N VAL A 378 -7.83 25.69 9.52
CA VAL A 378 -9.12 26.34 9.22
C VAL A 378 -9.47 27.35 10.32
N TYR A 379 -9.36 26.97 11.59
CA TYR A 379 -9.60 27.90 12.70
C TYR A 379 -8.67 29.12 12.66
N ASN A 380 -7.39 28.94 12.32
CA ASN A 380 -6.44 30.06 12.16
C ASN A 380 -6.85 31.01 11.02
N LYS A 381 -7.51 30.51 9.96
CA LYS A 381 -8.03 31.34 8.87
C LYS A 381 -9.33 32.06 9.23
N MET A 382 -10.05 31.58 10.24
CA MET A 382 -11.21 32.23 10.86
C MET A 382 -10.83 33.19 11.98
N ASP A 383 -9.53 33.40 12.23
CA ASP A 383 -9.00 34.14 13.38
C ASP A 383 -9.43 33.60 14.77
N ASP A 384 -9.88 32.34 14.82
CA ASP A 384 -10.17 31.61 16.06
C ASP A 384 -8.89 30.94 16.57
N TYR A 385 -8.00 31.75 17.12
CA TYR A 385 -6.67 31.30 17.53
C TYR A 385 -6.69 30.30 18.69
N SER A 386 -7.72 30.34 19.54
CA SER A 386 -7.88 29.41 20.66
C SER A 386 -8.14 27.99 20.17
N ASN A 387 -9.11 27.80 19.26
CA ASN A 387 -9.39 26.48 18.70
C ASN A 387 -8.30 26.00 17.74
N ALA A 388 -7.65 26.93 17.03
CA ALA A 388 -6.48 26.63 16.22
C ALA A 388 -5.33 26.06 17.06
N LEU A 389 -5.03 26.71 18.19
CA LEU A 389 -3.96 26.32 19.10
C LEU A 389 -4.24 24.94 19.70
N SER A 390 -5.45 24.70 20.20
CA SER A 390 -5.86 23.39 20.73
C SER A 390 -5.68 22.27 19.69
N SER A 391 -6.10 22.52 18.46
CA SER A 391 -5.98 21.54 17.37
C SER A 391 -4.50 21.26 17.02
N HIS A 392 -3.66 22.29 16.87
CA HIS A 392 -2.25 22.08 16.59
C HIS A 392 -1.47 21.45 17.76
N GLN A 393 -1.90 21.68 19.01
CA GLN A 393 -1.34 21.01 20.18
C GLN A 393 -1.65 19.51 20.18
N ASN A 394 -2.89 19.11 19.86
CA ASN A 394 -3.24 17.69 19.70
C ASN A 394 -2.39 17.01 18.62
N ALA A 395 -2.19 17.69 17.47
CA ALA A 395 -1.30 17.19 16.42
C ALA A 395 0.15 17.06 16.90
N LEU A 396 0.66 18.08 17.61
CA LEU A 396 2.02 18.09 18.14
C LEU A 396 2.25 16.94 19.15
N GLU A 397 1.29 16.68 20.04
CA GLU A 397 1.40 15.60 21.03
C GLU A 397 1.55 14.23 20.34
N ILE A 398 0.78 14.00 19.28
CA ILE A 398 0.89 12.78 18.48
C ILE A 398 2.26 12.69 17.83
N TRP A 399 2.71 13.76 17.16
CA TRP A 399 4.02 13.78 16.50
C TRP A 399 5.18 13.59 17.46
N GLN A 400 5.11 14.12 18.68
CA GLN A 400 6.14 13.92 19.71
C GLN A 400 6.25 12.47 20.15
N LYS A 401 5.16 11.71 20.09
CA LYS A 401 5.12 10.28 20.43
C LYS A 401 5.59 9.38 19.30
N THR A 402 5.47 9.81 18.04
CA THR A 402 5.70 8.95 16.87
C THR A 402 6.96 9.27 16.07
N LEU A 403 7.45 10.50 16.13
CA LEU A 403 8.56 10.94 15.30
C LEU A 403 9.84 11.16 16.12
N PRO A 404 11.02 10.93 15.52
CA PRO A 404 12.29 11.35 16.10
C PRO A 404 12.28 12.86 16.39
N SER A 405 12.96 13.28 17.47
CA SER A 405 12.97 14.67 17.94
C SER A 405 13.44 15.72 16.92
N ASN A 406 14.12 15.31 15.85
CA ASN A 406 14.61 16.14 14.76
C ASN A 406 13.75 16.06 13.48
N HIS A 407 12.56 15.44 13.53
CA HIS A 407 11.73 15.28 12.33
C HIS A 407 11.17 16.62 11.82
N PRO A 408 11.16 16.86 10.50
CA PRO A 408 10.64 18.11 9.92
C PRO A 408 9.20 18.45 10.32
N ASP A 409 8.33 17.45 10.49
CA ASP A 409 6.92 17.68 10.87
C ASP A 409 6.79 18.27 12.29
N LEU A 410 7.66 17.87 13.23
CA LEU A 410 7.72 18.50 14.55
C LEU A 410 8.08 19.98 14.42
N ALA A 411 9.04 20.32 13.56
CA ALA A 411 9.40 21.71 13.31
C ALA A 411 8.23 22.52 12.75
N THR A 412 7.44 21.92 11.85
CA THR A 412 6.23 22.53 11.28
C THR A 412 5.14 22.74 12.33
N SER A 413 4.87 21.75 13.17
CA SER A 413 3.91 21.89 14.28
C SER A 413 4.32 22.96 15.28
N TYR A 414 5.60 22.99 15.69
CA TYR A 414 6.10 24.07 16.55
C TYR A 414 5.98 25.44 15.87
N ALA A 415 6.19 25.53 14.56
CA ALA A 415 6.08 26.80 13.84
C ALA A 415 4.63 27.31 13.82
N HIS A 416 3.66 26.43 13.59
CA HIS A 416 2.24 26.80 13.62
C HIS A 416 1.83 27.32 14.99
N ILE A 417 2.26 26.64 16.07
CA ILE A 417 1.96 27.05 17.45
C ILE A 417 2.66 28.38 17.78
N GLY A 418 3.92 28.56 17.41
CA GLY A 418 4.66 29.80 17.66
C GLY A 418 4.04 31.01 16.95
N LEU A 419 3.62 30.83 15.69
CA LEU A 419 2.93 31.88 14.93
C LEU A 419 1.55 32.21 15.50
N LEU A 420 0.83 31.23 16.04
CA LEU A 420 -0.43 31.48 16.74
C LEU A 420 -0.22 32.29 18.02
N HIS A 421 0.80 31.97 18.80
CA HIS A 421 1.15 32.76 19.99
C HIS A 421 1.54 34.21 19.64
N ASP A 422 2.25 34.45 18.54
CA ASP A 422 2.52 35.81 18.04
C ASP A 422 1.22 36.57 17.74
N LYS A 423 0.28 35.94 17.02
CA LYS A 423 -1.03 36.53 16.73
C LYS A 423 -1.87 36.82 17.98
N MET A 424 -1.71 36.02 19.03
CA MET A 424 -2.38 36.21 20.33
C MET A 424 -1.66 37.22 21.24
N GLY A 425 -0.49 37.73 20.85
CA GLY A 425 0.32 38.65 21.66
C GLY A 425 1.15 37.98 22.76
N ASP A 426 1.22 36.65 22.82
CA ASP A 426 2.08 35.90 23.75
C ASP A 426 3.48 35.74 23.16
N TYR A 427 4.20 36.85 23.03
CA TYR A 427 5.50 36.91 22.35
C TYR A 427 6.55 35.99 22.98
N SER A 428 6.52 35.81 24.30
CA SER A 428 7.42 34.91 25.03
C SER A 428 7.24 33.45 24.59
N LYS A 429 6.00 32.96 24.53
CA LYS A 429 5.76 31.60 24.02
C LYS A 429 5.99 31.50 22.51
N ALA A 430 5.68 32.54 21.75
CA ALA A 430 5.94 32.58 20.32
C ALA A 430 7.44 32.34 20.03
N LEU A 431 8.33 33.06 20.72
CA LEU A 431 9.78 32.87 20.62
C LEU A 431 10.20 31.45 21.01
N LEU A 432 9.74 30.93 22.15
CA LEU A 432 10.08 29.59 22.61
C LEU A 432 9.80 28.52 21.53
N PHE A 433 8.63 28.59 20.90
CA PHE A 433 8.24 27.63 19.86
C PHE A 433 9.00 27.83 18.55
N LEU A 434 9.24 29.08 18.13
CA LEU A 434 10.02 29.34 16.92
C LEU A 434 11.50 28.98 17.07
N GLU A 435 12.09 29.11 18.25
CA GLU A 435 13.45 28.64 18.55
C GLU A 435 13.57 27.12 18.46
N LYS A 436 12.55 26.38 18.94
CA LYS A 436 12.46 24.92 18.73
C LYS A 436 12.37 24.57 17.26
N THR A 437 11.53 25.28 16.49
CA THR A 437 11.46 25.11 15.03
C THR A 437 12.82 25.36 14.38
N LEU A 438 13.50 26.44 14.75
CA LEU A 438 14.80 26.82 14.18
C LEU A 438 15.85 25.74 14.42
N THR A 439 15.92 25.24 15.67
CA THR A 439 16.84 24.19 16.08
C THR A 439 16.68 22.92 15.24
N ILE A 440 15.44 22.49 15.02
CA ILE A 440 15.17 21.28 14.21
C ILE A 440 15.53 21.54 12.74
N ARG A 441 15.11 22.68 12.17
CA ARG A 441 15.39 22.99 10.76
C ARG A 441 16.88 23.14 10.46
N GLN A 442 17.67 23.70 11.37
CA GLN A 442 19.13 23.81 11.22
C GLN A 442 19.83 22.45 11.22
N LYS A 443 19.29 21.45 11.93
CA LYS A 443 19.81 20.08 11.91
C LYS A 443 19.41 19.32 10.65
N ALA A 444 18.22 19.60 10.11
CA ALA A 444 17.65 18.85 8.99
C ALA A 444 17.99 19.43 7.61
N LEU A 445 18.32 20.72 7.51
CA LEU A 445 18.44 21.44 6.24
C LEU A 445 19.78 22.19 6.15
N PRO A 446 20.31 22.41 4.94
CA PRO A 446 21.48 23.25 4.73
C PRO A 446 21.25 24.67 5.31
N PRO A 447 22.29 25.34 5.86
CA PRO A 447 22.14 26.67 6.46
C PRO A 447 21.52 27.75 5.54
N THR A 448 21.68 27.59 4.22
CA THR A 448 21.15 28.50 3.20
C THR A 448 19.68 28.24 2.85
N HIS A 449 19.05 27.23 3.44
CA HIS A 449 17.69 26.83 3.10
C HIS A 449 16.65 27.92 3.46
N PRO A 450 15.76 28.33 2.54
CA PRO A 450 14.80 29.44 2.78
C PRO A 450 13.92 29.27 4.01
N ALA A 451 13.58 28.02 4.37
CA ALA A 451 12.78 27.72 5.55
C ALA A 451 13.45 28.06 6.88
N ILE A 452 14.80 28.10 6.94
CA ILE A 452 15.55 28.57 8.11
C ILE A 452 15.45 30.10 8.18
N LYS A 453 15.75 30.78 7.08
CA LYS A 453 15.67 32.25 6.98
C LYS A 453 14.30 32.77 7.42
N ARG A 454 13.21 32.16 6.92
CA ARG A 454 11.84 32.54 7.30
C ARG A 454 11.59 32.48 8.81
N VAL A 455 12.18 31.50 9.50
CA VAL A 455 11.98 31.36 10.96
C VAL A 455 12.78 32.44 11.71
N ILE A 456 14.00 32.73 11.26
CA ILE A 456 14.82 33.82 11.80
C ILE A 456 14.09 35.16 11.62
N ASP A 457 13.56 35.44 10.42
CA ASP A 457 12.81 36.66 10.14
C ASP A 457 11.60 36.81 11.07
N ASN A 458 10.88 35.71 11.36
CA ASN A 458 9.76 35.71 12.31
C ASN A 458 10.23 35.96 13.76
N ILE A 459 11.34 35.34 14.18
CA ILE A 459 11.92 35.56 15.51
C ILE A 459 12.34 37.03 15.69
N ASP A 460 13.02 37.59 14.70
CA ASP A 460 13.48 38.98 14.72
C ASP A 460 12.30 39.97 14.71
N CYS A 461 11.23 39.64 13.97
CA CYS A 461 9.99 40.41 14.00
C CYS A 461 9.36 40.42 15.39
N ILE A 462 9.26 39.27 16.06
CA ILE A 462 8.67 39.17 17.40
C ILE A 462 9.54 39.90 18.44
N LYS A 463 10.87 39.79 18.36
CA LYS A 463 11.79 40.52 19.23
C LYS A 463 11.64 42.04 19.15
N LYS A 464 11.16 42.58 18.02
CA LYS A 464 10.87 44.02 17.87
C LYS A 464 9.52 44.44 18.46
N LYS A 465 8.61 43.49 18.70
CA LYS A 465 7.29 43.74 19.30
C LYS A 465 7.29 43.66 20.83
N MET A 466 8.33 43.04 21.41
CA MET A 466 8.62 43.00 22.84
C MET A 466 9.33 44.29 23.26
#